data_AF-A0A3P9H586-F1
#
_entry.id   AF-A0A3P9H586-F1
#
_cell.length_a   1.000
_cell.length_b   1.000
_cell.length_c   1.000
_cell.angle_alpha   90.00
_cell.angle_beta   90.00
_cell.angle_gamma   90.00
#
_symmetry.space_group_name_H-M   'P 1'
#
loop_
_entity.id
_entity.type
_entity.pdbx_description
1 polymer ?
#
loop_
_entity_poly.entity_id
_entity_poly.type
_entity_poly.pdbx_seq_one_letter_code
_entity_poly.pdbx_strand_id
1 'polypeptide(L)'
;MDGWMDKWMDGWMDGWTSASLTGSSSLFHQGATRRRSRGSFGDRLLRSADSISGSTRLEAPRETVFWFGIMAEAVVTVRLVRSFEKRNFRPMVFREVQLDQSVRDFMQRVRDDIMTRAGLPPPFRKHAYDTMKIIHHAHGAKTNELVMSTEDDDQLILQEDQTLRAAGVAHETEVAFFNKEDYGLYKANPTTSW
;
A
#
# COMPACT_ATOMS: atom_id res chain seq x y z
N MET A 1 24.86 2.09 30.33
CA MET A 1 25.00 0.66 29.98
C MET A 1 23.72 -0.04 30.42
N ASP A 2 22.73 0.06 29.55
CA ASP A 2 21.32 -0.09 29.88
C ASP A 2 20.70 -1.01 28.82
N GLY A 3 20.46 -2.27 29.23
CA GLY A 3 20.03 -3.39 28.38
C GLY A 3 18.58 -3.29 27.90
N TRP A 4 18.22 -2.17 27.30
CA TRP A 4 16.94 -1.98 26.61
C TRP A 4 17.02 -2.39 25.11
N MET A 5 18.23 -2.50 24.56
CA MET A 5 18.47 -2.88 23.16
C MET A 5 18.28 -4.37 22.86
N ASP A 6 18.42 -5.26 23.84
CA ASP A 6 18.43 -6.71 23.57
C ASP A 6 17.01 -7.27 23.37
N LYS A 7 16.04 -6.78 24.16
CA LYS A 7 14.69 -7.37 24.25
C LYS A 7 13.77 -7.15 23.04
N TRP A 8 14.22 -6.40 22.02
CA TRP A 8 13.45 -6.23 20.77
C TRP A 8 14.02 -7.03 19.58
N MET A 9 15.24 -7.55 19.69
CA MET A 9 15.86 -8.36 18.62
C MET A 9 15.42 -9.83 18.63
N ASP A 10 14.84 -10.33 19.72
CA ASP A 10 14.38 -11.72 19.82
C ASP A 10 12.97 -11.96 19.23
N GLY A 11 12.11 -10.94 19.22
CA GLY A 11 10.68 -11.03 18.85
C GLY A 11 10.33 -10.49 17.46
N TRP A 12 11.25 -10.59 16.49
CA TRP A 12 11.00 -10.19 15.09
C TRP A 12 11.42 -11.22 14.04
N MET A 13 12.17 -12.27 14.42
CA MET A 13 12.57 -13.37 13.55
C MET A 13 11.53 -14.51 13.49
N ASP A 14 10.64 -14.57 14.48
CA ASP A 14 9.57 -15.56 14.66
C ASP A 14 8.36 -15.34 13.75
N GLY A 15 8.17 -14.14 13.21
CA GLY A 15 7.00 -13.77 12.39
C GLY A 15 7.05 -14.15 10.89
N TRP A 16 8.16 -14.70 10.38
CA TRP A 16 8.36 -14.90 8.92
C TRP A 16 8.31 -16.37 8.44
N THR A 17 8.13 -17.35 9.33
CA THR A 17 8.17 -18.79 8.98
C THR A 17 6.80 -19.48 8.99
N SER A 18 5.70 -18.77 9.24
CA SER A 18 4.36 -19.34 9.47
C SER A 18 3.23 -18.70 8.64
N ALA A 19 3.45 -18.53 7.33
CA ALA A 19 2.44 -17.99 6.40
C ALA A 19 2.24 -18.84 5.12
N SER A 20 2.26 -20.16 5.25
CA SER A 20 1.81 -21.08 4.21
C SER A 20 1.49 -22.45 4.80
N LEU A 21 0.20 -22.69 5.11
CA LEU A 21 -0.52 -23.97 5.02
C LEU A 21 -1.92 -23.85 5.66
N THR A 22 -2.86 -24.64 5.13
CA THR A 22 -4.28 -24.74 5.52
C THR A 22 -5.13 -23.48 5.23
N GLY A 23 -6.37 -23.60 4.77
CA GLY A 23 -7.10 -24.81 4.35
C GLY A 23 -8.60 -24.56 4.37
N SER A 24 -9.25 -24.60 3.20
CA SER A 24 -10.69 -24.41 3.07
C SER A 24 -11.48 -25.45 3.88
N SER A 25 -12.53 -25.03 4.59
CA SER A 25 -13.55 -25.94 5.13
C SER A 25 -14.89 -25.23 5.25
N SER A 26 -15.83 -25.62 4.39
CA SER A 26 -17.23 -25.25 4.46
C SER A 26 -17.91 -26.03 5.59
N LEU A 27 -18.86 -25.39 6.29
CA LEU A 27 -19.80 -26.09 7.16
C LEU A 27 -21.24 -25.62 6.90
N PHE A 28 -22.04 -26.56 6.40
CA PHE A 28 -23.49 -26.44 6.33
C PHE A 28 -24.09 -26.47 7.74
N HIS A 29 -25.20 -25.74 7.93
CA HIS A 29 -26.22 -26.18 8.88
C HIS A 29 -27.62 -25.96 8.29
N GLN A 30 -28.44 -27.01 8.35
CA GLN A 30 -29.84 -27.00 7.91
C GLN A 30 -30.77 -26.84 9.12
N GLY A 31 -31.99 -26.33 8.90
CA GLY A 31 -33.16 -26.75 9.68
C GLY A 31 -34.18 -25.67 10.05
N ALA A 32 -35.36 -25.69 9.40
CA ALA A 32 -36.67 -25.40 10.00
C ALA A 32 -37.80 -25.76 9.00
N THR A 33 -39.04 -25.98 9.48
CA THR A 33 -40.09 -26.73 8.72
C THR A 33 -41.49 -26.10 8.72
N ARG A 34 -42.28 -26.44 7.67
CA ARG A 34 -43.76 -26.30 7.52
C ARG A 34 -44.29 -24.85 7.41
N ARG A 35 -45.41 -24.56 6.71
CA ARG A 35 -46.74 -25.21 6.71
C ARG A 35 -47.55 -24.90 5.41
N ARG A 36 -48.65 -25.64 5.16
CA ARG A 36 -49.49 -25.63 3.92
C ARG A 36 -50.71 -24.69 3.92
N SER A 37 -51.05 -24.18 2.73
CA SER A 37 -52.39 -24.11 2.07
C SER A 37 -52.15 -23.91 0.55
N ARG A 38 -52.96 -24.26 -0.47
CA ARG A 38 -54.27 -24.93 -0.68
C ARG A 38 -55.54 -24.07 -0.92
N GLY A 39 -55.70 -23.62 -2.18
CA GLY A 39 -56.95 -23.38 -2.93
C GLY A 39 -56.56 -23.31 -4.43
N SER A 40 -57.04 -24.14 -5.36
CA SER A 40 -58.42 -24.35 -5.89
C SER A 40 -58.88 -23.16 -6.73
N PHE A 41 -58.61 -23.12 -8.05
CA PHE A 41 -59.33 -23.76 -9.18
C PHE A 41 -60.55 -22.97 -9.68
N GLY A 42 -60.59 -22.76 -11.01
CA GLY A 42 -61.64 -22.04 -11.75
C GLY A 42 -61.19 -20.63 -12.20
N ASP A 43 -61.51 -20.15 -13.41
CA ASP A 43 -61.94 -20.89 -14.60
C ASP A 43 -61.61 -20.12 -15.90
N ARG A 44 -61.86 -20.76 -17.03
CA ARG A 44 -61.55 -20.31 -18.40
C ARG A 44 -62.54 -19.25 -18.89
N LEU A 45 -62.03 -18.17 -19.50
CA LEU A 45 -62.78 -17.40 -20.51
C LEU A 45 -61.85 -16.69 -21.51
N LEU A 46 -62.05 -16.94 -22.80
CA LEU A 46 -61.46 -16.14 -23.89
C LEU A 46 -62.17 -14.79 -23.96
N ARG A 47 -61.44 -13.75 -24.41
CA ARG A 47 -61.91 -12.89 -25.51
C ARG A 47 -60.81 -12.01 -26.12
N SER A 48 -60.93 -11.89 -27.44
CA SER A 48 -60.47 -10.82 -28.34
C SER A 48 -58.99 -10.42 -28.35
N ALA A 49 -58.43 -10.48 -29.56
CA ALA A 49 -57.30 -9.65 -29.95
C ALA A 49 -57.74 -8.18 -30.07
N ASP A 50 -56.81 -7.25 -29.84
CA ASP A 50 -56.71 -6.01 -30.60
C ASP A 50 -55.24 -5.60 -30.72
N SER A 51 -54.85 -5.18 -31.92
CA SER A 51 -53.47 -4.89 -32.30
C SER A 51 -53.20 -3.40 -32.23
N ILE A 52 -52.40 -2.93 -31.26
CA ILE A 52 -51.85 -1.56 -31.29
C ILE A 52 -50.34 -1.56 -31.01
N SER A 53 -49.60 -1.46 -32.12
CA SER A 53 -48.44 -0.59 -32.32
C SER A 53 -47.77 0.07 -31.09
N GLY A 54 -46.48 -0.23 -30.92
CA GLY A 54 -45.50 0.78 -30.50
C GLY A 54 -45.43 1.09 -29.01
N SER A 55 -44.74 0.24 -28.25
CA SER A 55 -44.09 0.66 -27.00
C SER A 55 -42.58 0.47 -27.15
N THR A 56 -41.85 1.56 -26.97
CA THR A 56 -40.40 1.65 -27.15
C THR A 56 -39.71 0.63 -26.25
N ARG A 57 -38.88 -0.23 -26.86
CA ARG A 57 -37.99 -1.13 -26.13
C ARG A 57 -37.15 -0.27 -25.17
N LEU A 58 -37.37 -0.44 -23.87
CA LEU A 58 -36.54 0.18 -22.84
C LEU A 58 -35.15 -0.45 -22.94
N GLU A 59 -34.25 0.19 -23.67
CA GLU A 59 -32.82 -0.05 -23.54
C GLU A 59 -32.46 0.22 -22.08
N ALA A 60 -32.04 -0.82 -21.36
CA ALA A 60 -31.41 -0.64 -20.06
C ALA A 60 -30.22 0.32 -20.23
N PRO A 61 -29.93 1.21 -19.26
CA PRO A 61 -28.81 2.13 -19.37
C PRO A 61 -27.55 1.33 -19.67
N ARG A 62 -26.91 1.64 -20.80
CA ARG A 62 -25.64 1.01 -21.21
C ARG A 62 -24.70 1.08 -20.02
N GLU A 63 -24.36 -0.09 -19.50
CA GLU A 63 -23.50 -0.21 -18.34
C GLU A 63 -22.22 0.55 -18.65
N THR A 64 -22.00 1.66 -17.94
CA THR A 64 -20.74 2.37 -17.95
C THR A 64 -19.75 1.45 -17.25
N VAL A 65 -19.24 0.46 -17.99
CA VAL A 65 -18.10 -0.33 -17.59
C VAL A 65 -16.98 0.69 -17.46
N PHE A 66 -16.80 1.19 -16.24
CA PHE A 66 -15.63 1.98 -15.91
C PHE A 66 -14.47 1.06 -16.21
N TRP A 67 -13.79 1.34 -17.33
CA TRP A 67 -12.41 1.01 -17.51
C TRP A 67 -11.65 1.78 -16.43
N PHE A 68 -11.73 1.27 -15.20
CA PHE A 68 -10.64 1.35 -14.25
C PHE A 68 -9.47 0.76 -15.01
N GLY A 69 -8.73 1.64 -15.69
CA GLY A 69 -7.55 1.25 -16.42
C GLY A 69 -6.66 0.48 -15.47
N ILE A 70 -5.89 -0.46 -16.01
CA ILE A 70 -4.82 -1.09 -15.26
C ILE A 70 -3.76 0.00 -15.06
N MET A 71 -4.02 0.90 -14.12
CA MET A 71 -3.06 1.85 -13.57
C MET A 71 -1.92 1.00 -13.04
N ALA A 72 -0.71 1.28 -13.49
CA ALA A 72 0.44 0.43 -13.19
C ALA A 72 0.72 0.49 -11.67
N GLU A 73 0.23 -0.50 -10.94
CA GLU A 73 0.42 -0.65 -9.51
C GLU A 73 1.87 -1.01 -9.22
N ALA A 74 2.60 -0.05 -8.64
CA ALA A 74 3.95 -0.29 -8.16
C ALA A 74 3.94 -0.91 -6.75
N VAL A 75 4.92 -1.78 -6.52
CA VAL A 75 5.40 -2.07 -5.17
C VAL A 75 6.58 -1.13 -4.92
N VAL A 76 6.54 -0.35 -3.84
CA VAL A 76 7.61 0.57 -3.45
C VAL A 76 8.03 0.24 -2.02
N THR A 77 9.33 0.08 -1.78
CA THR A 77 9.86 -0.11 -0.42
C THR A 77 10.34 1.23 0.11
N VAL A 78 9.77 1.66 1.24
CA VAL A 78 10.17 2.89 1.93
C VAL A 78 11.03 2.51 3.15
N ARG A 79 12.31 2.86 3.15
CA ARG A 79 13.17 2.75 4.34
C ARG A 79 12.99 4.00 5.20
N LEU A 80 12.35 3.86 6.35
CA LEU A 80 12.31 4.91 7.37
C LEU A 80 13.70 5.04 7.99
N VAL A 81 14.46 6.08 7.67
CA VAL A 81 15.77 6.34 8.28
C VAL A 81 15.56 7.20 9.52
N ARG A 82 15.99 6.70 10.69
CA ARG A 82 15.88 7.41 11.99
C ARG A 82 17.22 7.93 12.49
N SER A 83 18.35 7.44 11.95
CA SER A 83 19.68 7.97 12.23
C SER A 83 20.66 7.51 11.15
N PHE A 84 21.30 8.48 10.49
CA PHE A 84 22.38 8.24 9.55
C PHE A 84 23.63 7.67 10.25
N GLU A 85 24.08 8.35 11.31
CA GLU A 85 25.27 7.99 12.10
C GLU A 85 25.26 6.55 12.60
N LYS A 86 24.12 6.11 13.14
CA LYS A 86 23.91 4.76 13.73
C LYS A 86 23.38 3.74 12.75
N ARG A 87 23.28 4.11 11.46
CA ARG A 87 22.74 3.30 10.38
C ARG A 87 21.35 2.70 10.67
N ASN A 88 20.53 3.44 11.42
CA ASN A 88 19.27 2.95 11.96
C ASN A 88 18.11 3.25 10.99
N PHE A 89 17.58 2.19 10.36
CA PHE A 89 16.42 2.30 9.48
C PHE A 89 15.44 1.12 9.63
N ARG A 90 14.21 1.30 9.14
CA ARG A 90 13.19 0.23 9.05
C ARG A 90 12.55 0.21 7.66
N PRO A 91 12.64 -0.87 6.88
CA PRO A 91 11.93 -0.98 5.61
C PRO A 91 10.43 -1.22 5.83
N MET A 92 9.60 -0.57 5.03
CA MET A 92 8.16 -0.74 4.95
C MET A 92 7.74 -0.87 3.49
N VAL A 93 7.12 -1.99 3.13
CA VAL A 93 6.63 -2.23 1.76
C VAL A 93 5.24 -1.62 1.60
N PHE A 94 5.08 -0.81 0.56
CA PHE A 94 3.82 -0.26 0.09
C PHE A 94 3.45 -0.94 -1.22
N ARG A 95 2.27 -1.56 -1.26
CA ARG A 95 1.69 -2.16 -2.46
C ARG A 95 0.68 -1.20 -3.09
N GLU A 96 0.28 -1.48 -4.32
CA GLU A 96 -0.79 -0.76 -5.04
C GLU A 96 -0.47 0.75 -5.17
N VAL A 97 0.81 1.09 -5.28
CA VAL A 97 1.28 2.48 -5.37
C VAL A 97 1.02 3.01 -6.77
N GLN A 98 0.12 4.00 -6.85
CA GLN A 98 -0.19 4.73 -8.08
C GLN A 98 0.99 5.64 -8.44
N LEU A 99 1.79 5.30 -9.46
CA LEU A 99 2.98 6.08 -9.82
C LEU A 99 2.67 7.49 -10.34
N ASP A 100 1.43 7.74 -10.74
CA ASP A 100 0.98 9.04 -11.25
C ASP A 100 0.40 9.95 -10.15
N GLN A 101 0.39 9.51 -8.88
CA GLN A 101 0.10 10.37 -7.72
C GLN A 101 1.27 11.32 -7.43
N SER A 102 1.01 12.45 -6.76
CA SER A 102 2.09 13.38 -6.37
C SER A 102 2.99 12.78 -5.28
N VAL A 103 4.25 13.21 -5.27
CA VAL A 103 5.20 12.87 -4.21
C VAL A 103 4.66 13.32 -2.83
N ARG A 104 4.07 14.52 -2.76
CA ARG A 104 3.40 15.06 -1.56
C ARG A 104 2.35 14.10 -0.98
N ASP A 105 1.44 13.61 -1.82
CA ASP A 105 0.34 12.72 -1.38
C ASP A 105 0.87 11.38 -0.90
N PHE A 106 1.87 10.83 -1.59
CA PHE A 106 2.52 9.59 -1.17
C PHE A 106 3.24 9.75 0.18
N MET A 107 3.98 10.85 0.39
CA MET A 107 4.60 11.17 1.69
C MET A 107 3.56 11.34 2.80
N GLN A 108 2.41 11.94 2.53
CA GLN A 108 1.31 12.04 3.48
C GLN A 108 0.77 10.65 3.86
N ARG A 109 0.44 9.81 2.86
CA ARG A 109 0.01 8.41 3.07
C ARG A 109 1.01 7.61 3.91
N VAL A 110 2.32 7.77 3.66
CA VAL A 110 3.36 7.10 4.44
C VAL A 110 3.38 7.61 5.88
N ARG A 111 3.25 8.93 6.13
CA ARG A 111 3.16 9.50 7.49
C ARG A 111 1.94 8.98 8.26
N ASP A 112 0.78 8.88 7.61
CA ASP A 112 -0.44 8.38 8.23
C ASP A 112 -0.36 6.87 8.56
N ASP A 113 0.27 6.08 7.68
CA ASP A 113 0.58 4.67 7.95
C ASP A 113 1.57 4.53 9.12
N ILE A 114 2.67 5.30 9.19
CA ILE A 114 3.63 5.29 10.31
C ILE A 114 2.93 5.41 11.67
N MET A 115 1.97 6.33 11.79
CA MET A 115 1.26 6.58 13.04
C MET A 115 0.37 5.40 13.48
N THR A 116 -0.14 4.62 12.52
CA THR A 116 -1.14 3.55 12.75
C THR A 116 -0.59 2.13 12.62
N ARG A 117 0.58 1.95 11.97
CA ARG A 117 1.18 0.64 11.65
C ARG A 117 1.43 -0.21 12.89
N ALA A 118 0.76 -1.35 12.98
CA ALA A 118 1.05 -2.37 13.99
C ALA A 118 2.52 -2.84 13.87
N GLY A 119 3.17 -3.14 15.00
CA GLY A 119 4.56 -3.62 15.03
C GLY A 119 5.65 -2.58 14.74
N LEU A 120 5.33 -1.33 14.37
CA LEU A 120 6.34 -0.28 14.21
C LEU A 120 6.79 0.28 15.58
N PRO A 121 8.10 0.28 15.92
CA PRO A 121 8.55 0.71 17.24
C PRO A 121 8.30 2.22 17.50
N PRO A 122 8.00 2.63 18.75
CA PRO A 122 7.76 4.04 19.09
C PRO A 122 8.86 5.03 18.66
N PRO A 123 10.17 4.69 18.67
CA PRO A 123 11.21 5.58 18.15
C PRO A 123 11.07 5.96 16.68
N PHE A 124 10.51 5.08 15.84
CA PHE A 124 10.20 5.41 14.44
C PHE A 124 8.94 6.27 14.36
N ARG A 125 7.87 5.95 15.11
CA ARG A 125 6.63 6.75 15.09
C ARG A 125 6.81 8.20 15.59
N LYS A 126 7.80 8.45 16.46
CA LYS A 126 8.08 9.78 17.04
C LYS A 126 9.10 10.60 16.25
N HIS A 127 9.73 10.04 15.22
CA HIS A 127 10.69 10.75 14.40
C HIS A 127 9.98 11.57 13.32
N ALA A 128 10.55 12.72 12.96
CA ALA A 128 10.03 13.53 11.85
C ALA A 128 10.47 12.92 10.51
N TYR A 129 9.60 12.98 9.52
CA TYR A 129 9.91 12.54 8.16
C TYR A 129 9.33 13.55 7.17
N ASP A 130 10.19 14.13 6.33
CA ASP A 130 9.86 15.28 5.47
C ASP A 130 10.54 15.22 4.10
N THR A 131 11.49 14.32 3.87
CA THR A 131 12.21 14.22 2.59
C THR A 131 12.34 12.77 2.17
N MET A 132 12.04 12.48 0.90
CA MET A 132 12.29 11.18 0.27
C MET A 132 13.46 11.26 -0.71
N LYS A 133 14.27 10.20 -0.78
CA LYS A 133 15.34 10.03 -1.77
C LYS A 133 15.33 8.60 -2.33
N ILE A 134 15.51 8.44 -3.64
CA ILE A 134 15.70 7.11 -4.25
C ILE A 134 17.07 6.57 -3.82
N ILE A 135 17.11 5.31 -3.40
CA ILE A 135 18.34 4.61 -2.99
C ILE A 135 18.64 3.38 -3.84
N HIS A 136 17.64 2.81 -4.51
CA HIS A 136 17.81 1.69 -5.44
C HIS A 136 16.65 1.63 -6.44
N HIS A 137 16.94 1.40 -7.72
CA HIS A 137 15.94 1.07 -8.73
C HIS A 137 15.96 -0.44 -8.98
N ALA A 138 14.78 -1.03 -9.26
CA ALA A 138 14.67 -2.42 -9.66
C ALA A 138 15.65 -2.77 -10.79
N HIS A 139 16.34 -3.90 -10.64
CA HIS A 139 17.40 -4.38 -11.53
C HIS A 139 18.66 -3.49 -11.66
N GLY A 140 18.76 -2.38 -10.93
CA GLY A 140 20.00 -1.61 -10.78
C GLY A 140 21.03 -2.33 -9.91
N ALA A 141 22.31 -1.96 -10.04
CA ALA A 141 23.36 -2.48 -9.17
C ALA A 141 23.05 -2.11 -7.71
N LYS A 142 23.01 -3.11 -6.82
CA LYS A 142 22.77 -2.90 -5.40
C LYS A 142 24.00 -2.26 -4.76
N THR A 143 23.86 -1.04 -4.26
CA THR A 143 24.93 -0.36 -3.52
C THR A 143 25.18 -1.06 -2.17
N ASN A 144 26.43 -1.03 -1.70
CA ASN A 144 26.81 -1.58 -0.40
C ASN A 144 26.45 -0.65 0.78
N GLU A 145 25.78 0.47 0.51
CA GLU A 145 25.39 1.45 1.52
C GLU A 145 24.09 1.02 2.20
N LEU A 146 24.20 0.69 3.50
CA LEU A 146 23.09 0.14 4.27
C LEU A 146 21.96 1.17 4.49
N VAL A 147 22.29 2.47 4.53
CA VAL A 147 21.35 3.55 4.90
C VAL A 147 20.87 4.32 3.66
N MET A 148 21.78 5.10 3.06
CA MET A 148 21.55 6.07 2.01
C MET A 148 22.91 6.69 1.61
N SER A 149 23.11 6.98 0.32
CA SER A 149 24.24 7.76 -0.19
C SER A 149 24.08 9.26 0.09
N THR A 150 25.17 10.00 0.28
CA THR A 150 25.17 11.48 0.30
C THR A 150 25.32 12.14 -1.08
N GLU A 151 25.41 11.34 -2.16
CA GLU A 151 25.67 11.77 -3.53
C GLU A 151 24.39 11.91 -4.37
N ASP A 152 24.48 12.55 -5.55
CA ASP A 152 23.39 12.72 -6.53
C ASP A 152 22.05 13.29 -5.98
N ASP A 153 22.11 14.14 -4.95
CA ASP A 153 20.93 14.74 -4.30
C ASP A 153 20.00 15.47 -5.29
N ASP A 154 20.57 16.19 -6.26
CA ASP A 154 19.81 16.97 -7.25
C ASP A 154 18.98 16.09 -8.21
N GLN A 155 19.30 14.80 -8.30
CA GLN A 155 18.60 13.82 -9.15
C GLN A 155 17.73 12.87 -8.34
N LEU A 156 18.20 12.45 -7.16
CA LEU A 156 17.60 11.38 -6.38
C LEU A 156 16.66 11.87 -5.28
N ILE A 157 16.70 13.13 -4.85
CA ILE A 157 15.73 13.68 -3.89
C ILE A 157 14.42 14.03 -4.61
N LEU A 158 13.33 13.41 -4.18
CA LEU A 158 12.01 13.59 -4.79
C LEU A 158 11.46 14.98 -4.43
N GLN A 159 11.23 15.83 -5.44
CA GLN A 159 10.48 17.08 -5.27
C GLN A 159 8.99 16.80 -5.03
N GLU A 160 8.33 17.59 -4.18
CA GLU A 160 6.93 17.35 -3.75
C GLU A 160 5.86 17.64 -4.82
N ASP A 161 6.19 18.46 -5.81
CA ASP A 161 5.30 19.03 -6.84
C ASP A 161 5.16 18.17 -8.10
N GLN A 162 6.03 17.16 -8.27
CA GLN A 162 5.98 16.19 -9.36
C GLN A 162 5.28 14.89 -8.96
N THR A 163 4.99 14.03 -9.94
CA THR A 163 4.50 12.67 -9.71
C THR A 163 5.64 11.73 -9.33
N LEU A 164 5.32 10.61 -8.65
CA LEU A 164 6.32 9.57 -8.35
C LEU A 164 7.05 9.09 -9.62
N ARG A 165 6.32 8.89 -10.72
CA ARG A 165 6.88 8.51 -12.03
C ARG A 165 7.86 9.54 -12.57
N ALA A 166 7.50 10.83 -12.54
CA ALA A 166 8.37 11.92 -13.00
C ALA A 166 9.62 12.05 -12.12
N ALA A 167 9.49 11.76 -10.82
CA ALA A 167 10.60 11.68 -9.87
C ALA A 167 11.49 10.43 -10.04
N GLY A 168 11.28 9.59 -11.04
CA GLY A 168 12.08 8.38 -11.31
C GLY A 168 11.67 7.13 -10.51
N VAL A 169 10.58 7.17 -9.75
CA VAL A 169 10.07 5.99 -9.01
C VAL A 169 9.36 5.04 -9.99
N ALA A 170 9.70 3.77 -9.89
CA ALA A 170 9.13 2.68 -10.69
C ALA A 170 8.64 1.53 -9.77
N HIS A 171 8.16 0.45 -10.39
CA HIS A 171 7.92 -0.80 -9.67
C HIS A 171 9.23 -1.32 -9.07
N GLU A 172 9.17 -1.84 -7.85
CA GLU A 172 10.30 -2.34 -7.06
C GLU A 172 11.41 -1.31 -6.73
N THR A 173 11.15 -0.01 -6.91
CA THR A 173 12.05 1.04 -6.38
C THR A 173 12.10 1.00 -4.85
N GLU A 174 13.32 1.08 -4.30
CA GLU A 174 13.53 1.43 -2.89
C GLU A 174 13.79 2.95 -2.76
N VAL A 175 12.98 3.60 -1.93
CA VAL A 175 13.20 4.97 -1.48
C VAL A 175 13.49 4.96 0.02
N ALA A 176 14.23 5.94 0.50
CA ALA A 176 14.36 6.21 1.93
C ALA A 176 13.65 7.52 2.29
N PHE A 177 13.02 7.53 3.46
CA PHE A 177 12.24 8.64 4.01
C PHE A 177 12.87 9.06 5.34
N PHE A 178 13.18 10.35 5.46
CA PHE A 178 14.06 10.89 6.50
C PHE A 178 13.72 12.36 6.82
N ASN A 179 14.40 12.93 7.82
CA ASN A 179 14.37 14.36 8.13
C ASN A 179 15.52 15.10 7.43
N LYS A 180 15.21 16.18 6.70
CA LYS A 180 16.19 16.93 5.89
C LYS A 180 17.29 17.61 6.71
N GLU A 181 16.96 18.06 7.92
CA GLU A 181 17.89 18.76 8.80
C GLU A 181 18.96 17.80 9.34
N ASP A 182 18.54 16.64 9.88
CA ASP A 182 19.42 15.54 10.28
C ASP A 182 20.33 15.07 9.13
N TYR A 183 19.80 15.01 7.91
CA TYR A 183 20.59 14.68 6.71
C TYR A 183 21.63 15.75 6.38
N GLY A 184 21.25 17.03 6.43
CA GLY A 184 22.17 18.15 6.20
C GLY A 184 23.32 18.19 7.22
N LEU A 185 23.01 17.94 8.50
CA LEU A 185 24.00 17.82 9.58
C LEU A 185 24.95 16.64 9.34
N TYR A 186 24.41 15.46 9.00
CA TYR A 186 25.22 14.29 8.67
C TYR A 186 26.10 14.50 7.43
N LYS A 187 25.58 15.13 6.37
CA LYS A 187 26.35 15.42 5.14
C LYS A 187 27.47 16.44 5.38
N ALA A 188 27.29 17.39 6.29
CA ALA A 188 28.32 18.34 6.68
C ALA A 188 29.44 17.72 7.54
N ASN A 189 29.15 16.66 8.31
CA ASN A 189 30.11 15.95 9.14
C ASN A 189 29.78 14.44 9.23
N PRO A 190 30.14 13.63 8.21
CA PRO A 190 29.72 12.24 8.13
C PRO A 190 30.47 11.36 9.13
N THR A 191 29.92 11.23 10.34
CA THR A 191 30.43 10.31 11.37
C THR A 191 29.59 9.04 11.40
N THR A 192 30.24 7.87 11.50
CA THR A 192 29.55 6.59 11.78
C THR A 192 29.81 6.22 13.23
N SER A 193 28.76 6.08 14.02
CA SER A 193 28.82 5.65 15.42
C SER A 193 28.24 4.24 15.53
N TRP A 194 29.08 3.30 15.95
CA TRP A 194 28.77 1.86 16.08
C TRP A 194 28.10 1.55 17.43
#